data_AF-A0A1D2SPT3-F1
#
_entry.id   AF-A0A1D2SPT3-F1
#
_cell.length_a   1.000
_cell.length_b   1.000
_cell.length_c   1.000
_cell.angle_alpha   90.00
_cell.angle_beta   90.00
_cell.angle_gamma   90.00
#
_symmetry.space_group_name_H-M   'P 1'
#
loop_
_entity.id
_entity.type
_entity.pdbx_description
1 polymer ?
#
loop_
_entity_poly.entity_id
_entity_poly.type
_entity_poly.pdbx_seq_one_letter_code
_entity_poly.pdbx_strand_id
1 'polypeptide(L)'
;MRRFNVLLVVMGLASGIHTAAVVPGMAQAVGLESAEAFRQSVLSLEAMPAEERQNRLDLLGSAIVENPVALSDDLEASVGGRMVLRAYVQAMVEDRRLSDLAEQLFAVMHAKQTAGRFAEVLNRNERQDGSVWYPYAEQAGFFAGGIAAVLDGKSATRRESGASLPGKDTRQEATHLVARRFDLEPPVEEETAAEWMLEAFTGSRSEVSTPAAQWFEKGFLKAYR
;
A
#
# COMPACT_ATOMS: atom_id res chain seq x y z
N MET A 1 56.36 40.05 43.23
CA MET A 1 56.06 40.74 41.95
C MET A 1 55.78 39.68 40.89
N ARG A 2 54.64 39.81 40.20
CA ARG A 2 54.30 39.43 38.80
C ARG A 2 54.93 38.16 38.19
N ARG A 3 54.26 37.24 37.47
CA ARG A 3 52.88 37.12 36.94
C ARG A 3 52.84 35.87 35.99
N PHE A 4 51.71 35.13 35.95
CA PHE A 4 51.16 34.26 34.86
C PHE A 4 51.93 32.97 34.50
N ASN A 5 51.34 31.80 34.19
CA ASN A 5 50.10 31.47 33.49
C ASN A 5 49.36 30.27 34.11
N VAL A 6 48.04 30.39 34.20
CA VAL A 6 47.09 29.28 34.44
C VAL A 6 46.67 28.75 33.07
N LEU A 7 46.95 27.49 32.76
CA LEU A 7 46.30 26.78 31.66
C LEU A 7 45.36 25.75 32.27
N LEU A 8 44.07 25.98 32.06
CA LEU A 8 42.94 25.22 32.60
C LEU A 8 42.47 24.29 31.47
N VAL A 9 42.76 22.99 31.56
CA VAL A 9 42.22 21.99 30.64
C VAL A 9 40.95 21.41 31.27
N VAL A 10 39.80 21.93 30.82
CA VAL A 10 38.48 21.35 31.08
C VAL A 10 38.28 20.18 30.12
N MET A 11 38.31 18.95 30.63
CA MET A 11 37.80 17.79 29.91
C MET A 11 36.29 17.73 30.14
N GLY A 12 35.54 18.26 29.17
CA GLY A 12 34.08 18.21 29.13
C GLY A 12 33.57 16.91 28.50
N LEU A 13 32.61 16.29 29.19
CA LEU A 13 31.75 15.20 28.73
C LEU A 13 31.03 15.53 27.42
N ALA A 14 30.95 14.56 26.52
CA ALA A 14 29.87 14.47 25.53
C ALA A 14 29.59 13.00 25.23
N SER A 15 28.84 12.35 26.12
CA SER A 15 28.08 11.14 25.78
C SER A 15 27.03 11.55 24.75
N GLY A 16 27.28 11.20 23.49
CA GLY A 16 26.35 11.42 22.39
C GLY A 16 25.08 10.61 22.61
N ILE A 17 24.00 11.30 22.96
CA ILE A 17 22.65 10.79 22.88
C ILE A 17 22.34 10.67 21.38
N HIS A 18 22.36 9.45 20.84
CA HIS A 18 21.70 9.18 19.56
C HIS A 18 20.19 9.22 19.81
N THR A 19 19.60 10.42 19.72
CA THR A 19 18.17 10.55 19.41
C THR A 19 17.99 10.04 17.98
N ALA A 20 17.63 8.77 17.86
CA ALA A 20 16.96 8.28 16.66
C ALA A 20 15.68 9.11 16.50
N ALA A 21 15.58 9.86 15.41
CA ALA A 21 14.35 10.53 15.04
C ALA A 21 13.30 9.44 14.75
N VAL A 22 12.43 9.19 15.72
CA VAL A 22 11.22 8.41 15.51
C VAL A 22 10.35 9.21 14.56
N VAL A 23 10.16 8.70 13.34
CA VAL A 23 9.17 9.24 12.40
C VAL A 23 7.80 9.18 13.10
N PRO A 24 7.10 10.32 13.31
CA PRO A 24 5.91 10.38 14.16
C PRO A 24 4.73 9.49 13.72
N GLY A 25 4.76 8.93 12.51
CA GLY A 25 3.71 8.06 11.98
C GLY A 25 3.81 6.57 12.37
N MET A 26 4.99 6.07 12.77
CA MET A 26 5.18 4.62 12.96
C MET A 26 4.63 4.08 14.28
N ALA A 27 4.39 4.94 15.29
CA ALA A 27 3.92 4.52 16.61
C ALA A 27 2.38 4.43 16.73
N GLN A 28 1.62 4.83 15.71
CA GLN A 28 0.15 4.96 15.78
C GLN A 28 -0.63 3.97 14.90
N ALA A 29 0.03 3.10 14.13
CA ALA A 29 -0.64 2.03 13.37
C ALA A 29 -1.24 0.93 14.28
N VAL A 30 -0.88 0.93 15.58
CA VAL A 30 -1.40 0.01 16.60
C VAL A 30 -2.92 0.18 16.72
N GLY A 31 -3.68 -0.77 16.18
CA GLY A 31 -5.14 -0.83 16.30
C GLY A 31 -5.94 -0.89 14.99
N LEU A 32 -5.30 -0.76 13.82
CA LEU A 32 -5.97 -0.94 12.51
C LEU A 32 -5.69 -2.31 11.86
N GLU A 33 -5.09 -3.23 12.61
CA GLU A 33 -4.67 -4.55 12.11
C GLU A 33 -5.83 -5.53 11.89
N SER A 34 -7.04 -5.21 12.38
CA SER A 34 -8.25 -5.99 12.11
C SER A 34 -9.09 -5.37 11.01
N ALA A 35 -9.75 -6.19 10.17
CA ALA A 35 -10.65 -5.69 9.13
C ALA A 35 -11.80 -4.82 9.67
N GLU A 36 -12.28 -5.07 10.89
CA GLU A 36 -13.34 -4.26 11.49
C GLU A 36 -12.85 -2.86 11.83
N ALA A 37 -11.68 -2.74 12.49
CA ALA A 37 -11.10 -1.43 12.79
C ALA A 37 -10.74 -0.66 11.52
N PHE A 38 -10.18 -1.35 10.53
CA PHE A 38 -9.90 -0.78 9.21
C PHE A 38 -11.20 -0.28 8.55
N ARG A 39 -12.26 -1.10 8.54
CA ARG A 39 -13.57 -0.73 7.98
C ARG A 39 -14.17 0.50 8.65
N GLN A 40 -14.28 0.50 9.97
CA GLN A 40 -14.85 1.64 10.70
C GLN A 40 -14.06 2.92 10.42
N SER A 41 -12.74 2.78 10.32
CA SER A 41 -11.85 3.87 9.98
C SER A 41 -12.06 4.39 8.54
N VAL A 42 -12.25 3.51 7.56
CA VAL A 42 -12.56 3.93 6.17
C VAL A 42 -13.93 4.60 6.08
N LEU A 43 -14.94 4.05 6.75
CA LEU A 43 -16.32 4.59 6.72
C LEU A 43 -16.44 5.99 7.35
N SER A 44 -15.49 6.36 8.22
CA SER A 44 -15.49 7.67 8.87
C SER A 44 -14.76 8.77 8.08
N LEU A 45 -14.03 8.42 7.01
CA LEU A 45 -13.23 9.38 6.23
C LEU A 45 -14.05 10.52 5.63
N GLU A 46 -15.26 10.25 5.15
CA GLU A 46 -16.13 11.26 4.52
C GLU A 46 -16.55 12.38 5.49
N ALA A 47 -16.69 12.05 6.78
CA ALA A 47 -17.14 12.97 7.81
C ALA A 47 -15.99 13.77 8.46
N MET A 48 -14.73 13.44 8.14
CA MET A 48 -13.55 14.05 8.76
C MET A 48 -13.14 15.36 8.10
N PRO A 49 -12.63 16.34 8.88
CA PRO A 49 -11.89 17.48 8.35
C PRO A 49 -10.68 17.03 7.53
N ALA A 50 -10.25 17.83 6.54
CA ALA A 50 -9.20 17.44 5.60
C ALA A 50 -7.87 17.02 6.27
N GLU A 51 -7.42 17.74 7.29
CA GLU A 51 -6.18 17.41 8.01
C GLU A 51 -6.29 16.07 8.78
N GLU A 52 -7.42 15.85 9.46
CA GLU A 52 -7.66 14.59 10.17
C GLU A 52 -7.82 13.42 9.20
N ARG A 53 -8.47 13.65 8.06
CA ARG A 53 -8.61 12.66 6.99
C ARG A 53 -7.25 12.25 6.43
N GLN A 54 -6.34 13.21 6.20
CA GLN A 54 -4.98 12.92 5.73
C GLN A 54 -4.21 12.05 6.73
N ASN A 55 -4.20 12.45 8.01
CA ASN A 55 -3.60 11.65 9.08
C ASN A 55 -4.22 10.25 9.13
N ARG A 56 -5.53 10.14 8.86
CA ARG A 56 -6.19 8.85 8.88
C ARG A 56 -5.80 7.95 7.72
N LEU A 57 -5.69 8.51 6.52
CA LEU A 57 -5.21 7.81 5.34
C LEU A 57 -3.76 7.32 5.54
N ASP A 58 -2.91 8.06 6.24
CA ASP A 58 -1.56 7.61 6.62
C ASP A 58 -1.58 6.35 7.49
N LEU A 59 -2.47 6.34 8.50
CA LEU A 59 -2.61 5.20 9.40
C LEU A 59 -3.15 3.96 8.67
N LEU A 60 -4.16 4.15 7.81
CA LEU A 60 -4.71 3.07 6.98
C LEU A 60 -3.67 2.51 6.01
N GLY A 61 -2.91 3.37 5.33
CA GLY A 61 -1.81 2.96 4.46
C GLY A 61 -0.72 2.21 5.21
N SER A 62 -0.37 2.68 6.41
CA SER A 62 0.60 2.01 7.27
C SER A 62 0.12 0.61 7.70
N ALA A 63 -1.17 0.45 8.02
CA ALA A 63 -1.75 -0.84 8.38
C ALA A 63 -1.69 -1.85 7.22
N ILE A 64 -2.00 -1.40 6.00
CA ILE A 64 -1.86 -2.22 4.78
C ILE A 64 -0.42 -2.68 4.58
N VAL A 65 0.54 -1.78 4.80
CA VAL A 65 1.95 -2.06 4.56
C VAL A 65 2.57 -2.90 5.69
N GLU A 66 2.14 -2.74 6.95
CA GLU A 66 2.67 -3.45 8.12
C GLU A 66 2.41 -4.96 8.08
N ASN A 67 1.16 -5.35 7.84
CA ASN A 67 0.77 -6.74 7.77
C ASN A 67 -0.21 -6.97 6.62
N PRO A 68 0.28 -6.92 5.37
CA PRO A 68 -0.58 -7.00 4.21
C PRO A 68 -1.34 -8.32 4.16
N VAL A 69 -0.71 -9.44 4.54
CA VAL A 69 -1.33 -10.77 4.48
C VAL A 69 -2.51 -10.86 5.45
N ALA A 70 -2.29 -10.59 6.75
CA ALA A 70 -3.35 -10.74 7.74
C ALA A 70 -4.52 -9.77 7.50
N LEU A 71 -4.24 -8.50 7.15
CA LEU A 71 -5.30 -7.53 6.90
C LEU A 71 -6.17 -7.94 5.72
N SER A 72 -5.58 -8.51 4.66
CA SER A 72 -6.38 -8.92 3.51
C SER A 72 -7.07 -10.24 3.66
N ASP A 73 -6.49 -11.19 4.39
CA ASP A 73 -7.21 -12.41 4.78
C ASP A 73 -8.46 -12.01 5.58
N ASP A 74 -8.32 -11.09 6.53
CA ASP A 74 -9.44 -10.54 7.30
C ASP A 74 -10.44 -9.79 6.42
N LEU A 75 -9.99 -8.93 5.49
CA LEU A 75 -10.88 -8.19 4.59
C LEU A 75 -11.62 -9.14 3.65
N GLU A 76 -10.95 -10.14 3.09
CA GLU A 76 -11.54 -11.14 2.21
C GLU A 76 -12.60 -11.97 2.95
N ALA A 77 -12.29 -12.42 4.17
CA ALA A 77 -13.22 -13.18 5.01
C ALA A 77 -14.44 -12.33 5.44
N SER A 78 -14.30 -11.00 5.45
CA SER A 78 -15.34 -10.11 5.92
C SER A 78 -16.37 -9.75 4.86
N VAL A 79 -17.64 -9.64 5.28
CA VAL A 79 -18.71 -9.13 4.41
C VAL A 79 -18.38 -7.70 3.98
N GLY A 80 -18.15 -7.52 2.67
CA GLY A 80 -17.91 -6.21 2.08
C GLY A 80 -16.45 -5.72 2.13
N GLY A 81 -15.47 -6.52 2.59
CA GLY A 81 -14.09 -6.04 2.72
C GLY A 81 -13.45 -5.56 1.41
N ARG A 82 -13.78 -6.15 0.26
CA ARG A 82 -13.37 -5.59 -1.05
C ARG A 82 -13.87 -4.16 -1.29
N MET A 83 -15.09 -3.84 -0.82
CA MET A 83 -15.67 -2.51 -0.97
C MET A 83 -14.96 -1.52 -0.05
N VAL A 84 -14.55 -1.97 1.13
CA VAL A 84 -13.76 -1.19 2.09
C VAL A 84 -12.39 -0.85 1.50
N LEU A 85 -11.70 -1.83 0.90
CA LEU A 85 -10.43 -1.57 0.20
C LEU A 85 -10.61 -0.55 -0.93
N ARG A 86 -11.66 -0.71 -1.76
CA ARG A 86 -11.93 0.25 -2.84
C ARG A 86 -12.29 1.64 -2.30
N ALA A 87 -13.01 1.74 -1.19
CA ALA A 87 -13.34 3.02 -0.57
C ALA A 87 -12.08 3.72 -0.05
N TYR A 88 -11.15 2.96 0.55
CA TYR A 88 -9.84 3.48 0.92
C TYR A 88 -9.06 4.02 -0.30
N VAL A 89 -8.97 3.23 -1.38
CA VAL A 89 -8.29 3.65 -2.60
C VAL A 89 -8.96 4.87 -3.23
N GLN A 90 -10.29 4.90 -3.29
CA GLN A 90 -11.06 6.04 -3.79
C GLN A 90 -10.73 7.30 -2.99
N ALA A 91 -10.68 7.23 -1.66
CA ALA A 91 -10.31 8.36 -0.82
C ALA A 91 -8.86 8.83 -1.07
N MET A 92 -7.91 7.90 -1.27
CA MET A 92 -6.53 8.25 -1.65
C MET A 92 -6.48 9.01 -2.98
N VAL A 93 -7.32 8.61 -3.95
CA VAL A 93 -7.39 9.28 -5.25
C VAL A 93 -8.04 10.67 -5.14
N GLU A 94 -9.14 10.78 -4.40
CA GLU A 94 -9.83 12.06 -4.16
C GLU A 94 -8.96 13.09 -3.45
N ASP A 95 -8.13 12.64 -2.50
CA ASP A 95 -7.16 13.47 -1.79
C ASP A 95 -5.84 13.67 -2.56
N ARG A 96 -5.78 13.26 -3.84
CA ARG A 96 -4.60 13.39 -4.73
C ARG A 96 -3.33 12.74 -4.17
N ARG A 97 -3.48 11.68 -3.38
CA ARG A 97 -2.39 10.92 -2.76
C ARG A 97 -1.88 9.79 -3.65
N LEU A 98 -1.78 10.05 -4.95
CA LEU A 98 -1.47 9.03 -5.96
C LEU A 98 -0.07 8.46 -5.82
N SER A 99 0.91 9.30 -5.45
CA SER A 99 2.29 8.84 -5.18
C SER A 99 2.35 7.92 -3.97
N ASP A 100 1.62 8.25 -2.90
CA ASP A 100 1.56 7.41 -1.70
C ASP A 100 0.90 6.07 -2.00
N LEU A 101 -0.14 6.05 -2.84
CA LEU A 101 -0.78 4.82 -3.29
C LEU A 101 0.20 3.94 -4.09
N ALA A 102 1.01 4.53 -4.96
CA ALA A 102 2.05 3.80 -5.70
C ALA A 102 3.15 3.25 -4.77
N GLU A 103 3.57 4.01 -3.76
CA GLU A 103 4.53 3.55 -2.75
C GLU A 103 3.96 2.41 -1.90
N GLN A 104 2.69 2.48 -1.50
CA GLN A 104 2.04 1.41 -0.75
C GLN A 104 1.93 0.13 -1.58
N LEU A 105 1.55 0.23 -2.86
CA LEU A 105 1.54 -0.91 -3.76
C LEU A 105 2.95 -1.51 -3.90
N PHE A 106 3.98 -0.67 -4.08
CA PHE A 106 5.37 -1.11 -4.10
C PHE A 106 5.76 -1.85 -2.82
N ALA A 107 5.42 -1.29 -1.65
CA ALA A 107 5.74 -1.89 -0.37
C ALA A 107 5.01 -3.23 -0.16
N VAL A 108 3.75 -3.35 -0.57
CA VAL A 108 2.99 -4.60 -0.52
C VAL A 108 3.61 -5.67 -1.43
N MET A 109 3.93 -5.30 -2.68
CA MET A 109 4.57 -6.21 -3.64
C MET A 109 5.93 -6.74 -3.15
N HIS A 110 6.63 -5.98 -2.31
CA HIS A 110 7.92 -6.37 -1.75
C HIS A 110 7.86 -6.82 -0.28
N ALA A 111 6.67 -6.95 0.32
CA ALA A 111 6.53 -7.23 1.75
C ALA A 111 7.43 -6.34 2.64
N LYS A 112 7.41 -5.02 2.37
CA LYS A 112 8.25 -3.97 3.00
C LYS A 112 9.76 -4.07 2.73
N GLN A 113 10.21 -5.05 1.96
CA GLN A 113 11.62 -5.18 1.61
C GLN A 113 11.94 -4.16 0.51
N THR A 114 12.64 -3.08 0.86
CA THR A 114 12.94 -2.02 -0.12
C THR A 114 14.07 -2.36 -1.09
N ALA A 115 14.74 -3.49 -0.87
CA ALA A 115 15.80 -4.02 -1.73
C ALA A 115 15.41 -5.39 -2.27
N GLY A 116 15.71 -5.62 -3.56
CA GLY A 116 15.41 -6.87 -4.26
C GLY A 116 14.27 -6.73 -5.26
N ARG A 117 14.01 -7.81 -6.00
CA ARG A 117 12.91 -7.90 -6.97
C ARG A 117 11.64 -8.38 -6.27
N PHE A 118 10.49 -7.78 -6.55
CA PHE A 118 9.21 -8.26 -5.99
C PHE A 118 8.97 -9.75 -6.27
N ALA A 119 9.44 -10.27 -7.41
CA ALA A 119 9.35 -11.69 -7.76
C ALA A 119 9.90 -12.63 -6.66
N GLU A 120 10.99 -12.23 -5.99
CA GLU A 120 11.59 -13.02 -4.90
C GLU A 120 10.66 -13.12 -3.67
N VAL A 121 9.80 -12.13 -3.48
CA VAL A 121 8.79 -12.09 -2.42
C VAL A 121 7.55 -12.87 -2.84
N LEU A 122 7.02 -12.58 -4.04
CA LEU A 122 5.79 -13.21 -4.53
C LEU A 122 5.95 -14.72 -4.77
N ASN A 123 7.16 -15.18 -5.11
CA ASN A 123 7.46 -16.60 -5.28
C ASN A 123 7.61 -17.38 -3.96
N ARG A 124 7.55 -16.71 -2.79
CA ARG A 124 7.60 -17.38 -1.49
C ARG A 124 6.29 -18.13 -1.29
N ASN A 125 6.40 -19.45 -1.26
CA ASN A 125 5.30 -20.30 -0.87
C ASN A 125 5.36 -20.63 0.61
N GLU A 126 4.19 -20.99 1.12
CA GLU A 126 4.02 -21.63 2.40
C GLU A 126 3.39 -23.01 2.17
N ARG A 127 3.37 -23.86 3.20
CA ARG A 127 2.70 -25.16 3.18
C ARG A 127 1.75 -25.26 4.36
N GLN A 128 0.47 -25.49 4.08
CA GLN A 128 -0.57 -25.65 5.08
C GLN A 128 -1.52 -26.76 4.64
N ASP A 129 -1.84 -27.69 5.55
CA ASP A 129 -2.79 -28.80 5.33
C ASP A 129 -2.52 -29.63 4.05
N GLY A 130 -1.24 -29.82 3.72
CA GLY A 130 -0.80 -30.56 2.52
C GLY A 130 -0.89 -29.77 1.21
N SER A 131 -1.36 -28.52 1.25
CA SER A 131 -1.46 -27.62 0.10
C SER A 131 -0.31 -26.61 0.08
N VAL A 132 0.08 -26.18 -1.13
CA VAL A 132 1.05 -25.10 -1.36
C VAL A 132 0.29 -23.82 -1.70
N TRP A 133 0.59 -22.75 -0.98
CA TRP A 133 -0.06 -21.45 -1.07
C TRP A 133 1.01 -20.37 -1.23
N TYR A 134 0.66 -19.27 -1.90
CA TYR A 134 1.55 -18.14 -2.17
C TYR A 134 0.93 -16.89 -1.57
N PRO A 135 0.99 -16.74 -0.24
CA PRO A 135 0.20 -15.72 0.47
C PRO A 135 0.57 -14.29 0.05
N TYR A 136 1.86 -14.02 -0.15
CA TYR A 136 2.31 -12.72 -0.64
C TYR A 136 1.84 -12.42 -2.06
N ALA A 137 1.80 -13.42 -2.94
CA ALA A 137 1.27 -13.24 -4.30
C ALA A 137 -0.23 -12.97 -4.28
N GLU A 138 -1.01 -13.79 -3.57
CA GLU A 138 -2.46 -13.60 -3.44
C GLU A 138 -2.79 -12.23 -2.88
N GLN A 139 -2.10 -11.82 -1.81
CA GLN A 139 -2.35 -10.52 -1.21
C GLN A 139 -1.94 -9.35 -2.13
N ALA A 140 -0.75 -9.42 -2.71
CA ALA A 140 -0.30 -8.40 -3.65
C ALA A 140 -1.30 -8.23 -4.80
N GLY A 141 -1.84 -9.35 -5.29
CA GLY A 141 -2.94 -9.40 -6.24
C GLY A 141 -4.18 -8.69 -5.71
N PHE A 142 -4.66 -9.04 -4.52
CA PHE A 142 -5.84 -8.44 -3.91
C PHE A 142 -5.72 -6.91 -3.80
N PHE A 143 -4.57 -6.40 -3.34
CA PHE A 143 -4.37 -4.95 -3.25
C PHE A 143 -4.33 -4.29 -4.64
N ALA A 144 -3.55 -4.85 -5.58
CA ALA A 144 -3.48 -4.35 -6.96
C ALA A 144 -4.85 -4.36 -7.65
N GLY A 145 -5.66 -5.40 -7.44
CA GLY A 145 -7.01 -5.53 -7.99
C GLY A 145 -7.97 -4.47 -7.44
N GLY A 146 -7.83 -4.11 -6.16
CA GLY A 146 -8.57 -3.00 -5.55
C GLY A 146 -8.21 -1.65 -6.17
N ILE A 147 -6.91 -1.42 -6.43
CA ILE A 147 -6.43 -0.23 -7.13
C ILE A 147 -6.98 -0.17 -8.56
N ALA A 148 -6.76 -1.24 -9.33
CA ALA A 148 -7.23 -1.33 -10.71
C ALA A 148 -8.75 -1.14 -10.81
N ALA A 149 -9.54 -1.65 -9.86
CA ALA A 149 -10.98 -1.45 -9.85
C ALA A 149 -11.35 0.04 -9.82
N VAL A 150 -10.75 0.81 -8.92
CA VAL A 150 -11.02 2.25 -8.80
C VAL A 150 -10.54 3.01 -10.03
N LEU A 151 -9.35 2.68 -10.55
CA LEU A 151 -8.80 3.30 -11.77
C LEU A 151 -9.59 2.96 -13.05
N ASP A 152 -10.25 1.82 -13.08
CA ASP A 152 -11.18 1.46 -14.15
C ASP A 152 -12.59 2.03 -13.94
N GLY A 153 -12.82 2.78 -12.85
CA GLY A 153 -14.09 3.45 -12.56
C GLY A 153 -15.14 2.55 -11.88
N LYS A 154 -14.73 1.43 -11.29
CA LYS A 154 -15.61 0.62 -10.43
C LYS A 154 -15.70 1.29 -9.06
N SER A 155 -16.87 1.84 -8.74
CA SER A 155 -17.06 2.54 -7.47
C SER A 155 -17.06 1.61 -6.26
N ALA A 156 -16.71 2.18 -5.10
CA ALA A 156 -16.84 1.55 -3.80
C ALA A 156 -18.28 1.58 -3.24
N THR A 157 -19.19 2.30 -3.88
CA THR A 157 -20.59 2.48 -3.45
C THR A 157 -21.52 2.27 -4.64
N ARG A 158 -22.28 1.17 -4.63
CA ARG A 158 -23.32 0.90 -5.65
C ARG A 158 -24.58 1.73 -5.37
N ARG A 159 -24.50 3.07 -5.23
CA ARG A 159 -25.56 4.09 -5.41
C ARG A 159 -25.30 5.37 -4.59
N GLU A 160 -25.62 6.49 -5.24
CA GLU A 160 -26.22 7.73 -4.70
C GLU A 160 -25.40 8.70 -3.84
N SER A 161 -24.17 8.43 -3.43
CA SER A 161 -23.30 9.54 -3.04
C SER A 161 -22.76 10.20 -4.31
N GLY A 162 -22.92 11.53 -4.43
CA GLY A 162 -22.38 12.34 -5.54
C GLY A 162 -20.84 12.37 -5.61
N ALA A 163 -20.17 11.38 -5.02
CA ALA A 163 -18.74 11.15 -5.17
C ALA A 163 -18.48 10.87 -6.66
N SER A 164 -17.91 11.87 -7.33
CA SER A 164 -17.53 11.72 -8.72
C SER A 164 -16.38 10.72 -8.80
N LEU A 165 -16.53 9.73 -9.66
CA LEU A 165 -15.40 8.90 -10.07
C LEU A 165 -14.24 9.82 -10.50
N PRO A 166 -12.99 9.44 -10.20
CA PRO A 166 -11.87 10.26 -10.59
C PRO A 166 -11.88 10.49 -12.10
N GLY A 167 -11.57 11.73 -12.50
CA GLY A 167 -11.49 12.10 -13.92
C GLY A 167 -10.52 11.19 -14.68
N LYS A 168 -10.70 11.08 -16.01
CA LYS A 168 -9.81 10.28 -16.88
C LYS A 168 -8.33 10.61 -16.62
N ASP A 169 -8.01 11.89 -16.52
CA ASP A 169 -6.65 12.39 -16.30
C ASP A 169 -6.05 11.91 -14.98
N THR A 170 -6.81 11.96 -13.88
CA THR A 170 -6.37 11.49 -12.55
C THR A 170 -6.11 9.99 -12.55
N ARG A 171 -6.94 9.22 -13.27
CA ARG A 171 -6.77 7.76 -13.37
C ARG A 171 -5.52 7.41 -14.18
N GLN A 172 -5.28 8.11 -15.28
CA GLN A 172 -4.06 7.95 -16.08
C GLN A 172 -2.80 8.37 -15.31
N GLU A 173 -2.85 9.47 -14.57
CA GLU A 173 -1.75 9.92 -13.71
C GLU A 173 -1.41 8.86 -12.64
N ALA A 174 -2.41 8.28 -12.00
CA ALA A 174 -2.22 7.23 -11.01
C ALA A 174 -1.50 6.01 -11.62
N THR A 175 -1.96 5.53 -12.78
CA THR A 175 -1.32 4.39 -13.45
C THR A 175 0.11 4.71 -13.89
N HIS A 176 0.37 5.93 -14.36
CA HIS A 176 1.73 6.39 -14.71
C HIS A 176 2.66 6.47 -13.50
N LEU A 177 2.16 6.87 -12.32
CA LEU A 177 2.93 6.89 -11.08
C LEU A 177 3.28 5.47 -10.63
N VAL A 178 2.36 4.51 -10.75
CA VAL A 178 2.65 3.10 -10.51
C VAL A 178 3.71 2.62 -11.51
N ALA A 179 3.53 2.87 -12.81
CA ALA A 179 4.49 2.45 -13.83
C ALA A 179 5.90 2.96 -13.53
N ARG A 180 6.03 4.27 -13.25
CA ARG A 180 7.30 4.88 -12.86
C ARG A 180 7.88 4.24 -11.61
N ARG A 181 7.06 3.94 -10.61
CA ARG A 181 7.54 3.42 -9.33
C ARG A 181 8.15 2.02 -9.44
N PHE A 182 7.65 1.22 -10.39
CA PHE A 182 8.12 -0.13 -10.67
C PHE A 182 9.11 -0.20 -11.84
N ASP A 183 9.51 0.94 -12.42
CA ASP A 183 10.34 1.01 -13.64
C ASP A 183 9.74 0.23 -14.81
N LEU A 184 8.42 0.38 -15.00
CA LEU A 184 7.62 -0.25 -16.05
C LEU A 184 7.22 0.74 -17.12
N GLU A 185 6.93 0.21 -18.31
CA GLU A 185 6.26 0.97 -19.36
C GLU A 185 4.82 1.30 -18.92
N PRO A 186 4.36 2.55 -19.12
CA PRO A 186 2.98 2.94 -18.81
C PRO A 186 1.98 2.22 -19.73
N PRO A 187 0.70 2.11 -19.33
CA PRO A 187 -0.34 1.51 -20.17
C PRO A 187 -0.51 2.28 -21.48
N VAL A 188 -0.88 1.56 -22.53
CA VAL A 188 -1.30 2.20 -23.80
C VAL A 188 -2.69 2.81 -23.66
N GLU A 189 -3.05 3.76 -24.53
CA GLU A 189 -4.22 4.65 -24.35
C GLU A 189 -5.58 3.95 -24.19
N GLU A 190 -5.72 2.73 -24.71
CA GLU A 190 -6.95 1.93 -24.67
C GLU A 190 -6.91 0.77 -23.66
N GLU A 191 -5.77 0.55 -23.00
CA GLU A 191 -5.59 -0.53 -22.03
C GLU A 191 -6.16 -0.15 -20.67
N THR A 192 -6.96 -1.05 -20.08
CA THR A 192 -7.48 -0.83 -18.73
C THR A 192 -6.36 -0.93 -17.70
N ALA A 193 -6.52 -0.29 -16.54
CA ALA A 193 -5.56 -0.44 -15.45
C ALA A 193 -5.46 -1.91 -15.02
N ALA A 194 -6.55 -2.67 -15.12
CA ALA A 194 -6.55 -4.09 -14.79
C ALA A 194 -5.73 -4.95 -15.76
N GLU A 195 -5.93 -4.78 -17.07
CA GLU A 195 -5.16 -5.51 -18.08
C GLU A 195 -3.67 -5.20 -17.94
N TRP A 196 -3.33 -3.92 -17.83
CA TRP A 196 -1.95 -3.47 -17.68
C TRP A 196 -1.30 -4.02 -16.40
N MET A 197 -1.96 -3.91 -15.23
CA MET A 197 -1.37 -4.38 -13.96
C MET A 197 -1.18 -5.89 -13.95
N LEU A 198 -2.10 -6.65 -14.55
CA LEU A 198 -1.95 -8.10 -14.65
C LEU A 198 -0.72 -8.45 -15.52
N GLU A 199 -0.63 -7.90 -16.73
CA GLU A 199 0.52 -8.17 -17.61
C GLU A 199 1.85 -7.69 -16.99
N ALA A 200 1.85 -6.51 -16.37
CA ALA A 200 3.01 -5.93 -15.71
C ALA A 200 3.57 -6.81 -14.58
N PHE A 201 2.70 -7.39 -13.76
CA PHE A 201 3.11 -8.08 -12.54
C PHE A 201 3.15 -9.61 -12.67
N THR A 202 2.42 -10.20 -13.62
CA THR A 202 2.41 -11.67 -13.83
C THR A 202 2.88 -12.10 -15.22
N GLY A 203 3.12 -11.15 -16.13
CA GLY A 203 3.62 -11.43 -17.47
C GLY A 203 5.04 -12.01 -17.48
N SER A 204 5.47 -12.48 -18.64
CA SER A 204 6.73 -13.22 -18.81
C SER A 204 8.00 -12.49 -18.34
N ARG A 205 7.95 -11.16 -18.25
CA ARG A 205 9.07 -10.29 -17.81
C ARG A 205 9.13 -10.10 -16.29
N SER A 206 8.09 -10.48 -15.54
CA SER A 206 8.02 -10.23 -14.10
C SER A 206 8.84 -11.20 -13.25
N GLU A 207 9.33 -12.30 -13.83
CA GLU A 207 10.04 -13.39 -13.13
C GLU A 207 9.21 -14.07 -12.01
N VAL A 208 7.92 -13.74 -11.91
CA VAL A 208 6.96 -14.42 -11.04
C VAL A 208 6.69 -15.81 -11.64
N SER A 209 6.84 -16.84 -10.82
CA SER A 209 6.58 -18.23 -11.20
C SER A 209 5.10 -18.42 -11.55
N THR A 210 4.82 -19.36 -12.46
CA THR A 210 3.43 -19.65 -12.87
C THR A 210 2.48 -19.91 -11.68
N PRO A 211 2.85 -20.68 -10.65
CA PRO A 211 1.98 -20.86 -9.49
C PRO A 211 1.74 -19.54 -8.74
N ALA A 212 2.78 -18.75 -8.48
CA ALA A 212 2.62 -17.46 -7.80
C ALA A 212 1.75 -16.49 -8.63
N ALA A 213 1.93 -16.44 -9.94
CA ALA A 213 1.09 -15.66 -10.86
C ALA A 213 -0.40 -16.04 -10.75
N GLN A 214 -0.71 -17.34 -10.68
CA GLN A 214 -2.09 -17.81 -10.51
C GLN A 214 -2.71 -17.37 -9.17
N TRP A 215 -1.92 -17.39 -8.09
CA TRP A 215 -2.37 -16.89 -6.80
C TRP A 215 -2.54 -15.37 -6.80
N PHE A 216 -1.64 -14.64 -7.45
CA PHE A 216 -1.79 -13.20 -7.69
C PHE A 216 -3.08 -12.88 -8.44
N GLU A 217 -3.32 -13.53 -9.57
CA GLU A 217 -4.54 -13.36 -10.36
C GLU A 217 -5.80 -13.71 -9.56
N LYS A 218 -5.76 -14.76 -8.74
CA LYS A 218 -6.86 -15.13 -7.83
C LYS A 218 -7.19 -13.99 -6.87
N GLY A 219 -6.19 -13.45 -6.16
CA GLY A 219 -6.37 -12.31 -5.27
C GLY A 219 -6.87 -11.07 -6.01
N PHE A 220 -6.25 -10.78 -7.15
CA PHE A 220 -6.61 -9.65 -8.02
C PHE A 220 -8.08 -9.69 -8.41
N LEU A 221 -8.56 -10.82 -8.90
CA LEU A 221 -9.95 -10.97 -9.33
C LEU A 221 -10.95 -10.84 -8.17
N LYS A 222 -10.59 -11.25 -6.95
CA LYS A 222 -11.45 -11.10 -5.77
C LYS A 222 -11.68 -9.64 -5.41
N ALA A 223 -10.63 -8.81 -5.48
CA ALA A 223 -10.74 -7.38 -5.20
C ALA A 223 -11.26 -6.59 -6.41
N TYR A 224 -11.01 -7.04 -7.63
CA TYR A 224 -11.36 -6.34 -8.87
C TYR A 224 -12.82 -6.49 -9.29
N ARG A 225 -13.44 -7.65 -9.04
CA ARG A 225 -14.86 -7.94 -9.37
C ARG A 225 -15.80 -7.34 -8.34
#